data_AF-A0A1Y3RLB5-F1
#
_entry.id   AF-A0A1Y3RLB5-F1
#
_cell.length_a   1.000
_cell.length_b   1.000
_cell.length_c   1.000
_cell.angle_alpha   90.00
_cell.angle_beta   90.00
_cell.angle_gamma   90.00
#
_symmetry.space_group_name_H-M   'P 1'
#
loop_
_entity.id
_entity.type
_entity.pdbx_description
1 polymer ?
#
loop_
_entity_poly.entity_id
_entity_poly.type
_entity_poly.pdbx_seq_one_letter_code
_entity_poly.pdbx_strand_id
1 'polypeptide(L)'
;MRRDDKYRFSLGWGRDTAEKIAVGDFLEKLKNRKSDLIVQAVWEYIGNHPEVMAENAKIVITVRSTPTDEQTFAKIQSMIDAALESLKDNMKYQIEQENRSGQEEPTGPNQQDLDDMLDNLTIFDQ
;
A
#
# COMPACT_ATOMS: atom_id res chain seq x y z
N MET A 1 40.20 -4.48 17.48
CA MET A 1 41.25 -3.45 17.51
C MET A 1 41.54 -3.03 16.08
N ARG A 2 41.35 -1.74 15.74
CA ARG A 2 41.77 -1.14 14.47
C ARG A 2 43.28 -1.35 14.32
N ARG A 3 43.66 -2.40 13.63
CA ARG A 3 44.97 -2.51 12.98
C ARG A 3 44.62 -2.64 11.51
N ASP A 4 45.24 -1.80 10.70
CA ASP A 4 45.02 -1.64 9.27
C ASP A 4 43.85 -0.70 8.95
N ASP A 5 44.13 0.20 8.02
CA ASP A 5 43.30 1.17 7.30
C ASP A 5 42.03 0.61 6.63
N LYS A 6 41.69 -0.65 6.90
CA LYS A 6 40.62 -1.40 6.24
C LYS A 6 39.78 -2.16 7.24
N TYR A 7 38.49 -2.23 6.96
CA TYR A 7 37.59 -3.13 7.67
C TYR A 7 37.64 -4.51 7.01
N ARG A 8 37.84 -5.57 7.80
CA ARG A 8 37.80 -6.95 7.32
C ARG A 8 36.73 -7.73 8.07
N PHE A 9 35.78 -8.26 7.32
CA PHE A 9 34.72 -9.12 7.81
C PHE A 9 34.71 -10.42 7.01
N SER A 10 34.36 -11.53 7.66
CA SER A 10 34.11 -12.82 7.01
C SER A 10 32.60 -13.01 6.92
N LEU A 11 32.09 -13.25 5.71
CA LEU A 11 30.68 -13.53 5.46
C LEU A 11 30.54 -15.00 5.02
N GLY A 12 29.67 -15.75 5.69
CA GLY A 12 29.39 -17.15 5.37
C GLY A 12 27.93 -17.47 5.67
N TRP A 13 27.29 -18.21 4.78
CA TRP A 13 25.90 -18.64 4.93
C TRP A 13 25.70 -20.04 4.31
N GLY A 14 24.63 -20.71 4.72
CA GLY A 14 24.24 -22.01 4.18
C GLY A 14 23.74 -21.93 2.73
N ARG A 15 23.76 -23.05 2.01
CA ARG A 15 23.19 -23.17 0.65
C ARG A 15 21.78 -23.78 0.68
N ASP A 16 21.02 -23.48 1.73
CA ASP A 16 19.73 -24.11 2.04
C ASP A 16 18.56 -23.63 1.17
N THR A 17 18.68 -22.47 0.51
CA THR A 17 17.65 -21.90 -0.35
C THR A 17 18.20 -21.54 -1.73
N ALA A 18 17.35 -21.55 -2.76
CA ALA A 18 17.73 -21.14 -4.12
C ALA A 18 18.30 -19.71 -4.16
N GLU A 19 17.73 -18.78 -3.39
CA GLU A 19 18.23 -17.39 -3.26
C GLU A 19 19.68 -17.36 -2.76
N LYS A 20 19.95 -18.00 -1.62
CA LYS A 20 21.30 -18.11 -1.05
C LYS A 20 22.32 -18.73 -2.01
N ILE A 21 21.90 -19.71 -2.81
CA ILE A 21 22.75 -20.34 -3.84
C ILE A 21 23.05 -19.32 -4.94
N ALA A 22 22.03 -18.67 -5.49
CA ALA A 22 22.18 -17.69 -6.57
C ALA A 22 23.07 -16.51 -6.17
N VAL A 23 22.89 -15.99 -4.95
CA VAL A 23 23.73 -14.91 -4.40
C VAL A 23 25.18 -15.39 -4.23
N GLY A 24 25.39 -16.61 -3.73
CA GLY A 24 26.73 -17.22 -3.61
C GLY A 24 27.43 -17.32 -4.94
N ASP A 25 26.79 -17.94 -5.94
CA ASP A 25 27.35 -18.14 -7.28
C ASP A 25 27.63 -16.79 -7.97
N PHE A 26 26.77 -15.80 -7.77
CA PHE A 26 26.97 -14.44 -8.29
C PHE A 26 28.20 -13.76 -7.67
N LEU A 27 28.32 -13.80 -6.34
CA LEU A 27 29.47 -13.22 -5.64
C LEU A 27 30.77 -13.93 -6.02
N GLU A 28 30.77 -15.24 -6.21
CA GLU A 28 31.95 -15.98 -6.68
C GLU A 28 32.43 -15.49 -8.06
N LYS A 29 31.51 -15.24 -9.00
CA LYS A 29 31.83 -14.70 -10.34
C LYS A 29 32.51 -13.33 -10.28
N LEU A 30 32.24 -12.51 -9.24
CA LEU A 30 32.80 -11.17 -9.08
C LEU A 30 34.26 -11.14 -8.60
N LYS A 31 34.85 -12.27 -8.20
CA LYS A 31 36.26 -12.39 -7.76
C LYS A 31 36.64 -11.34 -6.71
N ASN A 32 37.52 -10.39 -7.00
CA ASN A 32 38.01 -9.40 -6.06
C ASN A 32 37.03 -8.23 -5.80
N ARG A 33 35.97 -8.09 -6.59
CA ARG A 33 34.97 -7.00 -6.47
C ARG A 33 33.79 -7.32 -5.55
N LYS A 34 33.84 -8.46 -4.85
CA LYS A 34 32.81 -8.86 -3.88
C LYS A 34 32.61 -7.80 -2.80
N SER A 35 33.71 -7.30 -2.23
CA SER A 35 33.65 -6.29 -1.16
C SER A 35 32.97 -5.02 -1.62
N ASP A 36 33.25 -4.55 -2.84
CA ASP A 36 32.74 -3.29 -3.35
C ASP A 36 31.23 -3.33 -3.52
N LEU A 37 30.70 -4.43 -4.07
CA LEU A 37 29.26 -4.63 -4.19
C LEU A 37 28.58 -4.66 -2.81
N ILE A 38 29.14 -5.40 -1.85
CA ILE A 38 28.57 -5.51 -0.51
C ILE A 38 28.56 -4.14 0.19
N VAL A 39 29.64 -3.37 0.07
CA VAL A 39 29.72 -2.02 0.63
C VAL A 39 28.68 -1.10 0.00
N GLN A 40 28.51 -1.15 -1.33
CA GLN A 40 27.48 -0.36 -2.02
C GLN A 40 26.05 -0.75 -1.59
N ALA A 41 25.75 -2.05 -1.55
CA ALA A 41 24.42 -2.53 -1.15
C ALA A 41 24.09 -2.16 0.31
N VAL A 42 25.07 -2.26 1.21
CA VAL A 42 24.90 -1.85 2.61
C VAL A 42 24.74 -0.32 2.72
N TRP A 43 25.49 0.46 1.95
CA TRP A 43 25.35 1.91 1.91
C TRP A 43 23.98 2.34 1.41
N GLU A 44 23.47 1.72 0.34
CA GLU A 44 22.12 1.95 -0.17
C GLU A 44 21.06 1.57 0.87
N TYR A 45 21.23 0.44 1.56
CA TYR A 45 20.34 0.04 2.64
C TYR A 45 20.29 1.09 3.76
N ILE A 46 21.44 1.60 4.20
CA ILE A 46 21.51 2.66 5.22
C ILE A 46 20.85 3.95 4.71
N GLY A 47 21.04 4.31 3.45
CA GLY A 47 20.39 5.48 2.85
C GLY A 47 18.87 5.39 2.84
N ASN A 48 18.33 4.20 2.58
CA ASN A 48 16.89 3.94 2.59
C ASN A 48 16.31 3.72 4.00
N HIS A 49 17.16 3.39 4.97
CA HIS A 49 16.79 3.09 6.36
C HIS A 49 17.68 3.84 7.37
N PRO A 50 17.59 5.18 7.48
CA PRO A 50 18.44 5.97 8.37
C PRO A 50 18.29 5.58 9.85
N GLU A 51 17.17 4.96 10.24
CA GLU A 51 16.92 4.45 11.59
C GLU A 51 17.97 3.44 12.07
N VAL A 52 18.67 2.75 11.16
CA VAL A 52 19.69 1.75 11.52
C VAL A 52 20.96 2.38 12.10
N MET A 53 21.14 3.69 11.95
CA MET A 53 22.27 4.45 12.48
C MET A 53 21.97 5.11 13.83
N ALA A 54 20.74 4.97 14.36
CA ALA A 54 20.40 5.51 15.67
C ALA A 54 21.08 4.71 16.80
N GLU A 55 21.48 5.40 17.88
CA GLU A 55 22.31 4.86 18.97
C GLU A 55 21.70 3.64 19.70
N ASN A 56 20.37 3.47 19.62
CA ASN A 56 19.63 2.35 20.23
C ASN A 56 18.91 1.45 19.20
N ALA A 57 19.32 1.49 17.93
CA ALA A 57 18.69 0.71 16.86
C ALA A 57 18.98 -0.79 17.03
N LYS A 58 17.93 -1.59 17.25
CA LYS A 58 18.02 -3.06 17.22
C LYS A 58 17.66 -3.55 15.82
N ILE A 59 18.66 -3.93 15.04
CA ILE A 59 18.45 -4.54 13.72
C ILE A 59 18.00 -5.99 13.93
N VAL A 60 16.76 -6.33 13.56
CA VAL A 60 16.23 -7.69 13.57
C VAL A 60 16.03 -8.15 12.12
N ILE A 61 16.98 -8.93 11.61
CA ILE A 61 16.89 -9.48 10.25
C ILE A 61 15.97 -10.70 10.31
N THR A 62 14.72 -10.53 9.89
CA THR A 62 13.81 -11.66 9.69
C THR A 62 13.86 -12.07 8.22
N VAL A 63 14.53 -13.17 7.92
CA VAL A 63 14.48 -13.77 6.57
C VAL A 63 13.09 -14.37 6.39
N ARG A 64 12.18 -13.62 5.77
CA ARG A 64 10.92 -14.15 5.27
C ARG A 64 11.18 -14.56 3.83
N SER A 65 10.79 -15.77 3.45
CA SER A 65 10.70 -16.13 2.03
C SER A 65 9.89 -15.05 1.34
N THR A 66 10.46 -14.37 0.35
CA THR A 66 9.72 -13.43 -0.48
C THR A 66 8.54 -14.21 -1.07
N PRO A 67 7.28 -13.83 -0.77
CA PRO A 67 6.15 -14.44 -1.46
C PRO A 67 6.38 -14.23 -2.95
N THR A 68 6.23 -15.29 -3.74
CA THR A 68 6.36 -15.21 -5.19
C THR A 68 5.43 -14.11 -5.72
N ASP A 69 5.79 -13.46 -6.84
CA ASP A 69 4.93 -12.43 -7.46
C ASP A 69 3.47 -12.90 -7.61
N GLU A 70 3.30 -14.19 -7.90
CA GLU A 70 2.00 -14.87 -7.98
C GLU A 70 1.21 -14.86 -6.66
N GLN A 71 1.87 -15.12 -5.52
CA GLN A 71 1.24 -15.05 -4.19
C GLN A 71 0.91 -13.60 -3.81
N THR A 72 1.76 -12.66 -4.22
CA THR A 72 1.54 -11.23 -3.98
C THR A 72 0.34 -10.74 -4.79
N PHE A 73 0.25 -11.14 -6.05
CA PHE A 73 -0.86 -10.83 -6.95
C PHE A 73 -2.18 -11.44 -6.44
N ALA A 74 -2.19 -12.71 -6.06
CA ALA A 74 -3.37 -13.37 -5.48
C ALA A 74 -3.84 -12.68 -4.19
N LYS A 75 -2.91 -12.17 -3.38
CA LYS A 75 -3.24 -11.42 -2.17
C LYS A 75 -3.84 -10.04 -2.49
N ILE A 76 -3.30 -9.35 -3.49
CA ILE A 76 -3.86 -8.07 -3.94
C ILE A 76 -5.26 -8.28 -4.50
N GLN A 77 -5.45 -9.32 -5.33
CA GLN A 77 -6.74 -9.64 -5.92
C GLN A 77 -7.79 -9.97 -4.85
N SER A 78 -7.43 -10.79 -3.85
CA SER A 78 -8.36 -11.08 -2.74
C SER A 78 -8.70 -9.86 -1.87
N MET A 79 -7.79 -8.89 -1.71
CA MET A 79 -8.11 -7.62 -1.06
C MET A 79 -9.10 -6.77 -1.87
N ILE A 80 -8.93 -6.73 -3.20
CA ILE A 80 -9.85 -6.01 -4.09
C ILE A 80 -11.24 -6.63 -4.06
N ASP A 81 -11.33 -7.96 -4.16
CA ASP A 81 -12.60 -8.68 -4.11
C ASP A 81 -13.32 -8.45 -2.78
N ALA A 82 -12.59 -8.49 -1.65
CA ALA A 82 -13.14 -8.19 -0.34
C ALA A 82 -13.64 -6.75 -0.21
N ALA A 83 -12.93 -5.78 -0.79
CA ALA A 83 -13.36 -4.38 -0.78
C ALA A 83 -14.61 -4.15 -1.64
N LEU A 84 -14.72 -4.83 -2.79
CA LEU A 84 -15.87 -4.73 -3.67
C LEU A 84 -17.12 -5.36 -3.05
N GLU A 85 -16.98 -6.52 -2.39
CA GLU A 85 -18.11 -7.16 -1.70
C GLU A 85 -18.59 -6.30 -0.52
N SER A 86 -17.68 -5.72 0.26
CA SER A 86 -18.01 -4.77 1.33
C SER A 86 -18.74 -3.52 0.81
N LEU A 87 -18.30 -2.98 -0.34
CA LEU A 87 -18.97 -1.84 -0.97
C LEU A 87 -20.38 -2.21 -1.46
N LYS A 88 -20.53 -3.38 -2.09
CA LYS A 88 -21.81 -3.89 -2.59
C LYS A 88 -22.78 -4.16 -1.44
N ASP A 89 -22.30 -4.74 -0.35
CA ASP A 89 -23.10 -4.93 0.87
C ASP A 89 -23.55 -3.58 1.42
N ASN A 90 -22.66 -2.59 1.53
CA ASN A 90 -23.03 -1.23 1.95
C ASN A 90 -24.07 -0.57 1.03
N MET A 91 -23.95 -0.71 -0.30
CA MET A 91 -24.95 -0.19 -1.23
C MET A 91 -26.29 -0.90 -1.08
N LYS A 92 -26.29 -2.21 -0.87
CA LYS A 92 -27.52 -2.97 -0.60
C LYS A 92 -28.19 -2.49 0.69
N TYR A 93 -27.42 -2.26 1.75
CA TYR A 93 -27.93 -1.69 2.99
C TYR A 93 -28.46 -0.25 2.83
N GLN A 94 -27.97 0.54 1.89
CA GLN A 94 -28.53 1.87 1.57
C GLN A 94 -29.86 1.75 0.83
N ILE A 95 -29.94 0.89 -0.20
CA ILE A 95 -31.18 0.67 -0.98
C ILE A 95 -32.30 0.06 -0.12
N GLU A 96 -31.97 -0.83 0.82
CA GLU A 96 -32.94 -1.39 1.77
C GLU A 96 -33.41 -0.38 2.83
N GLN A 97 -32.58 0.61 3.17
CA GLN A 97 -32.98 1.72 4.05
C GLN A 97 -33.88 2.72 3.32
N GLU A 98 -33.56 3.06 2.08
CA GLU A 98 -34.34 3.98 1.24
C GLU A 98 -35.73 3.40 0.88
N ASN A 99 -35.85 2.07 0.75
CA ASN A 99 -37.15 1.39 0.60
C ASN A 99 -37.95 1.22 1.91
N ARG A 100 -37.33 1.41 3.09
CA ARG A 100 -38.03 1.33 4.39
C ARG A 100 -38.44 2.69 4.94
N SER A 101 -37.77 3.77 4.57
CA SER A 101 -38.25 5.14 4.76
C SER A 101 -39.12 5.51 3.56
N GLY A 102 -40.44 5.37 3.70
CA GLY A 102 -41.40 5.56 2.62
C GLY A 102 -41.13 6.79 1.75
N GLN A 103 -41.04 6.57 0.45
CA GLN A 103 -41.07 7.63 -0.55
C GLN A 103 -42.45 8.30 -0.49
N GLU A 104 -42.51 9.47 0.15
CA GLU A 104 -43.45 10.50 -0.28
C GLU A 104 -43.07 10.85 -1.72
N GLU A 105 -44.01 10.67 -2.65
CA GLU A 105 -43.87 11.22 -3.99
C GLU A 105 -43.47 12.69 -3.90
N PRO A 106 -42.65 13.22 -4.84
CA PRO A 106 -42.51 14.65 -4.96
C PRO A 106 -43.89 15.18 -5.37
N THR A 107 -44.66 15.63 -4.39
CA THR A 107 -45.88 16.38 -4.63
C THR A 107 -45.41 17.60 -5.40
N GLY A 108 -45.87 17.72 -6.65
CA GLY A 108 -45.64 18.93 -7.43
C GLY A 108 -46.06 20.16 -6.62
N PRO A 109 -45.52 21.35 -6.97
CA PRO A 109 -45.77 22.58 -6.21
C PRO A 109 -47.25 22.70 -5.87
N ASN A 110 -47.53 22.88 -4.57
CA ASN A 110 -48.90 23.00 -4.10
C ASN A 110 -49.51 24.28 -4.66
N GLN A 111 -50.84 24.39 -4.64
CA GLN A 111 -51.54 25.53 -5.25
C GLN A 111 -51.08 26.88 -4.68
N GLN A 112 -50.68 26.92 -3.41
CA GLN A 112 -50.05 28.09 -2.77
C GLN A 112 -48.68 28.45 -3.37
N ASP A 113 -47.84 27.46 -3.68
CA ASP A 113 -46.54 27.70 -4.32
C ASP A 113 -46.73 28.26 -5.74
N LEU A 114 -47.79 27.82 -6.43
CA LEU A 114 -48.15 28.31 -7.76
C LEU A 114 -48.70 29.74 -7.71
N ASP A 115 -49.53 30.05 -6.70
CA ASP A 115 -50.06 31.40 -6.48
C ASP A 115 -48.93 32.40 -6.16
N ASP A 116 -47.97 32.02 -5.31
CA ASP A 116 -46.79 32.85 -5.01
C ASP A 116 -45.92 33.10 -6.24
N MET A 117 -45.79 32.12 -7.15
CA MET A 117 -45.07 32.29 -8.41
C MET A 117 -45.81 33.23 -9.38
N LEU A 118 -47.14 33.26 -9.36
CA LEU A 118 -47.96 34.12 -10.21
C LEU A 118 -47.98 35.57 -9.71
N ASP A 119 -48.01 35.79 -8.39
CA ASP A 119 -47.94 37.12 -7.79
C ASP A 119 -46.65 37.84 -8.19
N ASN A 120 -45.53 37.12 -8.27
CA ASN A 120 -44.25 37.70 -8.73
C ASN A 120 -44.26 38.15 -10.19
N LEU A 121 -45.17 37.65 -11.03
CA LEU A 121 -45.33 38.12 -12.42
C LEU A 121 -46.16 39.41 -12.51
N THR A 122 -47.06 39.66 -11.56
CA THR A 122 -47.90 40.87 -11.56
C THR A 122 -47.12 42.16 -11.26
N ILE A 123 -45.86 42.05 -10.84
CA ILE A 123 -44.98 43.19 -10.57
C ILE A 123 -44.56 43.96 -11.83
N PHE A 124 -44.79 43.40 -13.03
CA PHE A 124 -44.45 44.01 -14.31
C PHE A 124 -45.63 44.77 -14.97
N ASP A 125 -46.82 44.75 -14.37
CA ASP A 125 -48.02 45.44 -14.89
C ASP A 125 -48.23 46.87 -14.30
N GLN A 126 -47.17 47.50 -13.76
CA GLN A 126 -47.22 48.88 -13.22
C GLN A 126 -46.61 49.93 -14.15
#